data_AF-A0A976L1J7-F1
#
_entry.id   AF-A0A976L1J7-F1
#
_cell.length_a   1.000
_cell.length_b   1.000
_cell.length_c   1.000
_cell.angle_alpha   90.00
_cell.angle_beta   90.00
_cell.angle_gamma   90.00
#
_symmetry.space_group_name_H-M   'P 1'
#
loop_
_entity.id
_entity.type
_entity.pdbx_description
1 polymer ?
#
loop_
_entity_poly.entity_id
_entity_poly.type
_entity_poly.pdbx_seq_one_letter_code
_entity_poly.pdbx_strand_id
1 'polypeptide(L)'
;MKLTKKKIFWISLIGFVPFTLLFIFRDSLYDYCFAGGHCWQFWDSLDIIGAILFIFPFVFLFSLITYFLREEVFQAWLRFVKWWIPLSILLVLIMPDGQGGGYMPSLIDKQTIAFLMSSIFIFVSTVKIISKSIELRKK
;
A
#
# COMPACT_ATOMS: atom_id res chain seq x y z
N MET A 1 -21.82 0.41 -4.03
CA MET A 1 -21.20 1.70 -4.45
C MET A 1 -20.09 1.41 -5.46
N LYS A 2 -20.20 1.87 -6.70
CA LYS A 2 -19.12 1.68 -7.69
C LYS A 2 -17.93 2.57 -7.30
N LEU A 3 -16.78 1.97 -7.03
CA LEU A 3 -15.52 2.70 -6.85
C LEU A 3 -15.11 3.24 -8.22
N THR A 4 -14.97 4.55 -8.36
CA THR A 4 -14.54 5.21 -9.60
C THR A 4 -13.14 5.76 -9.44
N LYS A 5 -12.35 5.81 -10.53
CA LYS A 5 -10.98 6.35 -10.48
C LYS A 5 -10.87 7.76 -9.90
N LYS A 6 -11.89 8.62 -10.13
CA LYS A 6 -11.97 9.97 -9.55
C LYS A 6 -12.06 9.94 -8.03
N LYS A 7 -12.83 9.01 -7.44
CA LYS A 7 -12.96 8.89 -5.98
C LYS A 7 -11.66 8.40 -5.34
N ILE A 8 -10.99 7.45 -5.98
CA ILE A 8 -9.70 6.92 -5.51
C ILE A 8 -8.66 8.03 -5.51
N PHE A 9 -8.60 8.83 -6.59
CA PHE A 9 -7.70 9.98 -6.67
C PHE A 9 -7.93 10.96 -5.52
N TRP A 10 -9.17 11.39 -5.27
CA TRP A 10 -9.48 12.32 -4.18
C TRP A 10 -9.15 11.74 -2.80
N ILE A 11 -9.47 10.47 -2.54
CA ILE A 11 -9.12 9.80 -1.28
C ILE A 11 -7.60 9.74 -1.11
N SER A 12 -6.87 9.41 -2.17
CA SER A 12 -5.41 9.33 -2.15
C SER A 12 -4.76 10.70 -1.93
N LEU A 13 -5.31 11.75 -2.53
CA LEU A 13 -4.84 13.13 -2.36
C LEU A 13 -5.06 13.63 -0.93
N ILE A 14 -6.25 13.36 -0.36
CA ILE A 14 -6.59 13.75 1.02
C ILE A 14 -5.66 13.12 2.05
N GLY A 15 -5.15 11.91 1.83
CA GLY A 15 -4.18 11.31 2.75
C GLY A 15 -2.72 11.63 2.40
N PHE A 16 -2.39 11.89 1.13
CA PHE A 16 -1.04 12.25 0.71
C PHE A 16 -0.61 13.64 1.20
N VAL A 17 -1.51 14.62 1.13
CA VAL A 17 -1.23 15.99 1.59
C VAL A 17 -0.86 16.06 3.08
N PRO A 18 -1.64 15.51 4.04
CA PRO A 18 -1.26 15.52 5.44
C PRO A 18 -0.02 14.67 5.71
N PHE A 19 0.20 13.56 5.00
CA PHE A 19 1.45 12.79 5.12
C PHE A 19 2.67 13.63 4.76
N THR A 20 2.62 14.32 3.62
CA THR A 20 3.74 15.17 3.16
C THR A 20 3.95 16.38 4.07
N LEU A 21 2.89 17.02 4.56
CA LEU A 21 3.00 18.09 5.54
C LEU A 21 3.65 17.59 6.83
N LEU A 22 3.19 16.47 7.39
CA LEU A 22 3.81 15.88 8.58
C LEU A 22 5.28 15.55 8.36
N PHE A 23 5.63 15.01 7.19
CA PHE A 23 7.01 14.68 6.86
C PHE A 23 7.90 15.93 6.74
N ILE A 24 7.42 16.98 6.08
CA ILE A 24 8.17 18.25 5.89
C ILE A 24 8.34 18.98 7.22
N PHE A 25 7.28 19.06 8.03
CA PHE A 25 7.30 19.78 9.30
C PHE A 25 7.86 18.95 10.46
N ARG A 26 8.21 17.68 10.25
CA ARG A 26 8.72 16.77 11.28
C ARG A 26 9.89 17.38 12.05
N ASP A 27 10.91 17.86 11.33
CA ASP A 27 12.12 18.39 11.94
C ASP A 27 11.86 19.72 12.64
N SER A 28 10.98 20.57 12.09
CA SER A 28 10.58 21.82 12.75
C SER A 28 9.81 21.54 14.04
N LEU A 29 8.91 20.55 14.05
CA LEU A 29 8.15 20.14 15.22
C LEU A 29 9.05 19.52 16.30
N TYR A 30 10.19 18.94 15.92
CA TYR A 30 11.20 18.42 16.85
C TYR A 30 11.80 19.51 17.73
N ASP A 31 12.21 20.63 17.14
CA ASP A 31 12.83 21.73 17.87
C ASP A 31 11.85 22.41 18.83
N TYR A 32 10.60 22.64 18.40
CA TYR A 32 9.56 23.22 19.26
C TYR A 32 9.19 22.30 20.44
N CYS A 33 9.24 20.99 20.24
CA CYS A 33 8.88 19.97 21.22
C CYS A 33 9.92 19.85 22.35
N PHE A 34 11.21 19.91 22.01
CA PHE A 34 12.30 19.89 22.99
C PHE A 34 12.30 21.13 23.90
N ALA A 35 11.82 22.28 23.40
CA ALA A 35 11.68 23.49 24.20
C ALA A 35 10.57 23.40 25.28
N GLY A 36 9.61 22.47 25.15
CA GLY A 36 8.40 22.39 25.99
C GLY A 36 8.31 21.21 26.95
N GLY A 37 9.29 20.29 26.98
CA GLY A 37 9.39 19.20 27.98
C GLY A 37 8.41 18.01 27.86
N HIS A 38 7.37 18.09 27.02
CA HIS A 38 6.36 17.04 26.83
C HIS A 38 6.60 16.13 25.60
N CYS A 39 7.87 15.88 25.29
CA CYS A 39 8.20 15.44 23.94
C CYS A 39 7.87 13.96 23.64
N TRP A 40 7.90 13.09 24.65
CA TRP A 40 7.63 11.66 24.48
C TRP A 40 6.20 11.34 24.02
N GLN A 41 5.17 11.98 24.60
CA GLN A 41 3.76 11.72 24.22
C GLN A 41 3.40 12.32 22.86
N PHE A 42 4.02 13.45 22.52
CA PHE A 42 3.80 14.11 21.23
C PHE A 42 4.38 13.29 20.07
N TRP A 43 5.59 12.74 20.25
CA TRP A 43 6.23 11.88 19.24
C TRP A 43 5.53 10.54 19.06
N ASP A 44 5.09 9.90 20.14
CA ASP A 44 4.34 8.64 20.04
C ASP A 44 3.05 8.81 19.22
N SER A 45 2.34 9.93 19.44
CA SER A 45 1.15 10.27 18.67
C SER A 45 1.46 10.54 17.19
N LEU A 46 2.55 11.26 16.90
CA LEU A 46 2.97 11.55 15.52
C LEU A 46 3.41 10.30 14.77
N ASP A 47 4.09 9.37 15.43
CA ASP A 47 4.53 8.11 14.82
C ASP A 47 3.34 7.22 14.48
N ILE A 48 2.34 7.13 15.35
CA ILE A 48 1.09 6.40 15.06
C ILE A 48 0.37 7.00 13.85
N ILE A 49 0.22 8.34 13.83
CA ILE A 49 -0.44 9.04 12.72
C ILE A 49 0.36 8.85 11.42
N GLY A 50 1.69 8.96 11.50
CA GLY A 50 2.60 8.74 10.39
C GLY A 50 2.50 7.32 9.81
N ALA A 51 2.43 6.31 10.68
CA ALA A 51 2.27 4.91 10.28
C ALA A 51 0.93 4.66 9.55
N ILE A 52 -0.17 5.25 10.03
CA ILE A 52 -1.48 5.18 9.36
C ILE A 52 -1.43 5.86 8.00
N LEU A 53 -0.76 7.02 7.92
CA LEU A 53 -0.70 7.83 6.71
C LEU A 53 0.32 7.32 5.69
N PHE A 54 1.24 6.45 6.09
CA PHE A 54 2.32 5.91 5.24
C PHE A 54 1.82 5.19 3.99
N ILE A 55 0.59 4.65 3.99
CA ILE A 55 0.02 3.97 2.83
C ILE A 55 -0.39 4.94 1.70
N PHE A 56 -0.70 6.19 2.02
CA PHE A 56 -1.29 7.13 1.05
C PHE A 56 -0.37 7.56 -0.09
N PRO A 57 0.95 7.78 0.10
CA PRO A 57 1.88 8.00 -1.01
C PRO A 57 1.84 6.89 -2.07
N PHE A 58 1.82 5.62 -1.63
CA PHE A 58 1.74 4.49 -2.55
C PHE A 58 0.39 4.44 -3.27
N VAL A 59 -0.71 4.69 -2.54
CA VAL A 59 -2.05 4.75 -3.13
C VAL A 59 -2.18 5.92 -4.11
N PHE A 60 -1.54 7.06 -3.85
CA PHE A 60 -1.53 8.22 -4.73
C PHE A 60 -0.76 7.95 -6.02
N LEU A 61 0.45 7.40 -5.93
CA LEU A 61 1.23 6.96 -7.10
C LEU A 61 0.45 5.93 -7.92
N PHE A 62 -0.15 4.95 -7.24
CA PHE A 62 -1.00 3.96 -7.88
C PHE A 62 -2.22 4.59 -8.57
N SER A 63 -2.86 5.58 -7.94
CA SER A 63 -3.98 6.32 -8.52
C SER A 63 -3.57 7.10 -9.76
N LEU A 64 -2.37 7.67 -9.82
CA LEU A 64 -1.85 8.36 -11.01
C LEU A 64 -1.66 7.39 -12.17
N ILE A 65 -1.01 6.24 -11.92
CA ILE A 65 -0.79 5.21 -12.94
C ILE A 65 -2.13 4.69 -13.47
N THR A 66 -3.08 4.41 -12.58
CA THR A 66 -4.41 3.90 -12.97
C THR A 66 -5.34 4.95 -13.56
N TYR A 67 -5.07 6.24 -13.39
CA TYR A 67 -5.88 7.31 -14.00
C TYR A 67 -5.88 7.25 -15.54
N PHE A 68 -4.72 6.89 -16.11
CA PHE A 68 -4.52 6.72 -17.56
C PHE A 68 -5.14 5.43 -18.11
N LEU A 69 -5.51 4.47 -17.26
CA LEU A 69 -6.21 3.27 -17.70
C LEU A 69 -7.67 3.57 -18.08
N ARG A 70 -8.16 2.85 -19.09
CA ARG A 70 -9.60 2.81 -19.40
C ARG A 70 -10.36 2.18 -18.24
N GLU A 71 -11.56 2.68 -17.97
CA GLU A 71 -12.36 2.27 -16.81
C GLU A 71 -12.67 0.77 -16.83
N GLU A 72 -12.86 0.17 -18.00
CA GLU A 72 -13.15 -1.26 -18.13
C GLU A 72 -11.95 -2.14 -17.73
N VAL A 73 -10.73 -1.70 -18.03
CA VAL A 73 -9.48 -2.37 -17.60
C VAL A 73 -9.34 -2.26 -16.09
N PHE A 74 -9.57 -1.06 -15.55
CA PHE A 74 -9.52 -0.80 -14.11
C PHE A 74 -10.51 -1.69 -13.35
N GLN A 75 -11.77 -1.79 -13.80
CA GLN A 75 -12.79 -2.62 -13.17
C GLN A 75 -12.50 -4.13 -13.29
N ALA A 76 -11.86 -4.57 -14.37
CA ALA A 76 -11.42 -5.96 -14.51
C ALA A 76 -10.26 -6.30 -13.55
N TRP A 77 -9.29 -5.41 -13.43
CA TRP A 77 -8.19 -5.53 -12.47
C TRP A 77 -8.70 -5.45 -11.03
N LEU A 78 -9.58 -4.52 -10.69
CA LEU A 78 -10.12 -4.34 -9.34
C LEU A 78 -10.87 -5.60 -8.84
N ARG A 79 -11.58 -6.31 -9.73
CA ARG A 79 -12.23 -7.58 -9.41
C ARG A 79 -11.25 -8.68 -9.01
N PHE A 80 -10.06 -8.70 -9.60
CA PHE A 80 -8.98 -9.62 -9.22
C PHE A 80 -8.43 -9.27 -7.84
N VAL A 81 -8.06 -8.00 -7.66
CA VAL A 81 -7.45 -7.48 -6.43
C VAL A 81 -8.34 -7.73 -5.21
N LYS A 82 -9.65 -7.55 -5.37
CA LYS A 82 -10.66 -7.74 -4.31
C LYS A 82 -10.58 -9.12 -3.65
N TRP A 83 -10.22 -10.15 -4.41
CA TRP A 83 -10.06 -11.51 -3.89
C TRP A 83 -8.61 -11.85 -3.56
N TRP A 84 -7.66 -11.33 -4.34
CA TRP A 84 -6.24 -11.61 -4.14
C TRP A 84 -5.70 -11.03 -2.84
N ILE A 85 -6.07 -9.79 -2.47
CA ILE A 85 -5.56 -9.15 -1.26
C ILE A 85 -5.95 -9.94 0.00
N PRO A 86 -7.24 -10.26 0.26
CA PRO A 86 -7.61 -11.07 1.42
C PRO A 86 -6.90 -12.43 1.47
N LEU A 87 -6.76 -13.09 0.30
CA LEU A 87 -6.05 -14.36 0.20
C LEU A 87 -4.57 -14.22 0.59
N SER A 88 -3.89 -13.20 0.07
CA SER A 88 -2.49 -12.93 0.39
C SER A 88 -2.28 -12.61 1.87
N ILE A 89 -3.16 -11.82 2.48
CA ILE A 89 -3.13 -11.51 3.92
C ILE A 89 -3.30 -12.78 4.74
N LEU A 90 -4.31 -13.60 4.40
CA LEU A 90 -4.57 -14.85 5.10
C LEU A 90 -3.37 -15.79 5.05
N LEU A 91 -2.74 -15.92 3.88
CA LEU A 91 -1.55 -16.75 3.71
C LEU A 91 -0.34 -16.22 4.49
N VAL A 92 -0.12 -14.90 4.52
CA VAL A 92 0.96 -14.30 5.32
C VAL A 92 0.71 -14.47 6.82
N LEU A 93 -0.55 -14.37 7.28
CA LEU A 93 -0.89 -14.49 8.71
C LEU A 93 -0.72 -15.90 9.26
N ILE A 94 -0.95 -16.94 8.44
CA ILE A 94 -0.83 -18.34 8.86
C ILE A 94 0.65 -18.79 8.95
N MET A 95 1.56 -18.07 8.30
CA MET A 95 2.97 -18.45 8.24
C MET A 95 3.71 -18.11 9.54
N PRO A 96 4.71 -18.91 9.95
CA PRO A 96 5.47 -18.67 11.17
C PRO A 96 6.37 -17.43 11.04
N ASP A 97 6.51 -16.69 12.15
CA ASP A 97 7.52 -15.63 12.25
C ASP A 97 8.92 -16.27 12.21
N GLY A 98 9.72 -15.90 11.23
CA GLY A 98 11.08 -16.42 11.00
C GLY A 98 12.11 -15.99 12.05
N GLN A 99 11.72 -15.80 13.31
CA GLN A 99 12.62 -15.51 14.41
C GLN A 99 12.81 -16.77 15.26
N GLY A 100 13.82 -17.55 14.92
CA GLY A 100 14.31 -18.63 15.75
C GLY A 100 15.82 -18.79 15.57
N GLY A 101 16.60 -18.44 16.59
CA GLY A 101 18.04 -18.74 16.71
C GLY A 101 18.32 -20.23 16.87
N GLY A 102 17.69 -21.07 16.04
CA GLY A 102 17.89 -22.50 15.98
C GLY A 102 18.59 -22.90 14.68
N TYR A 103 19.39 -23.95 14.73
CA TYR A 103 20.25 -24.48 13.66
C TYR A 103 19.50 -25.05 12.43
N MET A 104 18.24 -24.68 12.21
CA MET A 104 17.45 -25.13 11.06
C MET A 104 16.81 -23.93 10.37
N PRO A 105 17.26 -23.55 9.14
CA PRO A 105 16.61 -22.47 8.40
C PRO A 105 15.20 -22.92 8.03
N SER A 106 14.18 -22.26 8.57
CA SER A 106 12.82 -22.39 8.05
C SER A 106 12.82 -21.79 6.64
N LEU A 107 12.90 -22.67 5.62
CA LEU A 107 12.89 -22.28 4.20
C LEU A 107 11.63 -21.49 3.78
N ILE A 108 10.60 -21.47 4.63
CA ILE A 108 9.34 -20.78 4.40
C ILE A 108 9.01 -19.96 5.65
N ASP A 109 9.24 -18.66 5.55
CA ASP A 109 8.88 -17.67 6.57
C ASP A 109 7.84 -16.67 6.02
N LYS A 110 7.28 -15.82 6.89
CA LYS A 110 6.33 -14.77 6.49
C LYS A 110 6.88 -13.88 5.36
N GLN A 111 8.18 -13.58 5.38
CA GLN A 111 8.79 -12.70 4.38
C GLN A 111 8.83 -13.37 3.00
N THR A 112 9.23 -14.65 2.94
CA THR A 112 9.26 -15.42 1.69
C THR A 112 7.87 -15.54 1.07
N ILE A 113 6.84 -15.83 1.87
CA ILE A 113 5.46 -15.91 1.37
C ILE A 113 4.93 -14.55 0.95
N ALA A 114 5.21 -13.48 1.70
CA ALA A 114 4.83 -12.13 1.29
C ALA A 114 5.49 -11.71 -0.03
N PHE A 115 6.77 -12.07 -0.22
CA PHE A 115 7.50 -11.82 -1.46
C PHE A 115 6.93 -12.62 -2.64
N LEU A 116 6.64 -13.91 -2.44
CA LEU A 116 6.05 -14.77 -3.46
C LEU A 116 4.65 -14.27 -3.87
N MET A 117 3.81 -13.92 -2.90
CA MET A 117 2.46 -13.36 -3.14
C MET A 117 2.52 -12.05 -3.91
N SER A 118 3.47 -11.17 -3.55
CA SER A 118 3.71 -9.91 -4.26
C SER A 118 4.16 -10.15 -5.70
N SER A 119 5.06 -11.12 -5.92
CA SER A 119 5.58 -11.46 -7.25
C SER A 119 4.47 -11.99 -8.17
N ILE A 120 3.65 -12.93 -7.67
CA ILE A 120 2.50 -13.46 -8.41
C ILE A 120 1.47 -12.37 -8.68
N PHE A 121 1.22 -11.50 -7.70
CA PHE A 121 0.30 -10.38 -7.85
C PHE A 121 0.71 -9.46 -9.01
N ILE A 122 1.98 -9.08 -9.09
CA ILE A 122 2.51 -8.21 -10.15
C ILE A 122 2.36 -8.89 -11.50
N PHE A 123 2.76 -10.17 -11.60
CA PHE A 123 2.67 -10.93 -12.84
C PHE A 123 1.22 -11.03 -13.36
N VAL A 124 0.30 -11.51 -12.52
CA VAL A 124 -1.11 -11.69 -12.90
C VAL A 124 -1.80 -10.37 -13.19
N SER A 125 -1.51 -9.32 -12.39
CA SER A 125 -2.04 -7.98 -12.62
C SER A 125 -1.62 -7.44 -13.98
N THR A 126 -0.34 -7.57 -14.32
CA THR A 126 0.22 -7.10 -15.59
C THR A 126 -0.43 -7.82 -16.77
N VAL A 127 -0.54 -9.15 -16.71
CA VAL A 127 -1.20 -9.95 -17.75
C VAL A 127 -2.66 -9.52 -17.94
N LYS A 128 -3.41 -9.30 -16.85
CA LYS A 128 -4.81 -8.85 -16.93
C LYS A 128 -4.95 -7.46 -17.54
N ILE A 129 -4.10 -6.52 -17.13
CA ILE A 129 -4.11 -5.15 -17.65
C ILE A 129 -3.79 -5.16 -19.14
N ILE A 130 -2.74 -5.86 -19.57
CA ILE A 130 -2.33 -5.94 -20.98
C ILE A 130 -3.42 -6.62 -21.82
N SER A 131 -3.89 -7.80 -21.40
CA SER A 131 -4.90 -8.56 -22.16
C SER A 131 -6.16 -7.74 -22.38
N LYS A 132 -6.65 -7.06 -21.32
CA LYS A 132 -7.86 -6.25 -21.43
C LYS A 132 -7.62 -4.96 -22.23
N SER A 133 -6.43 -4.37 -22.13
CA SER A 133 -6.06 -3.19 -22.92
C SER A 133 -6.00 -3.51 -24.42
N ILE A 134 -5.49 -4.69 -24.80
CA ILE A 134 -5.45 -5.15 -26.20
C ILE A 134 -6.87 -5.43 -26.71
N GLU A 135 -7.71 -6.12 -25.94
CA GLU A 135 -9.10 -6.41 -26.32
C GLU A 135 -9.89 -5.13 -26.63
N LEU A 136 -9.72 -4.09 -25.81
CA LEU A 136 -10.38 -2.79 -25.99
C LEU A 136 -9.79 -1.93 -27.12
N ARG A 137 -8.60 -2.27 -27.61
CA ARG A 137 -8.00 -1.60 -28.79
C ARG A 137 -8.46 -2.25 -30.11
N LYS A 138 -8.91 -3.51 -30.05
CA LYS A 138 -9.44 -4.26 -31.20
C LYS A 138 -10.93 -4.00 -31.44
N LYS A 139 -11.65 -3.50 -30.44
CA LYS A 139 -13.00 -2.93 -30.58
C LYS A 139 -12.92 -1.44 -30.88
#